data_AF-A0A0F9KT11-F1
#
_entry.id   AF-A0A0F9KT11-F1
#
_cell.length_a   1.000
_cell.length_b   1.000
_cell.length_c   1.000
_cell.angle_alpha   90.00
_cell.angle_beta   90.00
_cell.angle_gamma   90.00
#
_symmetry.space_group_name_H-M   'P 1'
#
loop_
_entity.id
_entity.type
_entity.pdbx_description
1 polymer ?
#
loop_
_entity_poly.entity_id
_entity_poly.type
_entity_poly.pdbx_seq_one_letter_code
_entity_poly.pdbx_strand_id
1 'polypeptide(L)'
;AECAECNDRIDTDTIQHVDGNEMCDNCFEETHFWCRQCDTAYRNDFNFGDRVCFSCNAIADALTDDCDCTYCRSSRLSNAGVDSNVRRWGDRPTLRFVDRGGIGHVPAFNQWYMGMEIELENASSIVNAHLQAFPNLWATTDATLGGNGVEVISHPCTFAAWQEGIAIDWDNWKTLFHDRLVDQARYTTNGIHVHISRTAFLNKKGKNKPSHMYKFMQFIYHSQGAIQALAGRENHSYCRWDAAGDAVARLGDAKGEHDGPRYRPINTLNDQTLELRFFDGRSDPVFLKRTIQLVHAMVEFTRRGKITDSRDWPAFVAFLEHHNTSYVELLEYINDQDGHLNVLAEQSKTAYMDHVIPKIKKAKEEKKQQAIRVLADRIRLEQRREDLLNNINRCGCVYCVHYRPTENGSGA
;
A
#
# COMPACT_ATOMS: atom_id res chain seq x y z
N ALA A 1 42.25 13.66 -11.09
CA ALA A 1 41.51 12.43 -11.40
C ALA A 1 41.12 12.43 -12.89
N GLU A 2 40.65 11.32 -13.45
CA GLU A 2 40.00 11.29 -14.78
C GLU A 2 38.52 10.94 -14.57
N CYS A 3 37.62 11.62 -15.31
CA CYS A 3 36.18 11.41 -15.17
C CYS A 3 35.79 10.04 -15.70
N ALA A 4 35.09 9.25 -14.89
CA ALA A 4 34.63 7.92 -15.28
C ALA A 4 33.64 7.91 -16.46
N GLU A 5 32.98 9.04 -16.77
CA GLU A 5 31.97 9.14 -17.84
C GLU A 5 32.54 9.72 -19.15
N CYS A 6 33.27 10.85 -19.09
CA CYS A 6 33.81 11.51 -20.29
C CYS A 6 35.31 11.34 -20.52
N ASN A 7 36.04 10.70 -19.59
CA ASN A 7 37.50 10.56 -19.58
C ASN A 7 38.31 11.88 -19.56
N ASP A 8 37.67 13.02 -19.30
CA ASP A 8 38.40 14.28 -19.15
C ASP A 8 39.14 14.35 -17.80
N ARG A 9 40.24 15.12 -17.76
CA ARG A 9 40.94 15.40 -16.50
C ARG A 9 40.06 16.25 -15.58
N ILE A 10 39.84 15.78 -14.36
CA ILE A 10 39.08 16.48 -13.32
C ILE A 10 40.05 17.13 -12.33
N ASP A 11 39.79 18.40 -12.03
CA ASP A 11 40.36 19.10 -10.89
C ASP A 11 39.87 18.46 -9.58
N THR A 12 40.73 18.38 -8.58
CA THR A 12 40.40 17.73 -7.29
C THR A 12 39.35 18.49 -6.49
N ASP A 13 39.12 19.76 -6.81
CA ASP A 13 38.17 20.61 -6.08
C ASP A 13 36.72 20.50 -6.60
N THR A 14 36.49 19.87 -7.76
CA THR A 14 35.18 19.76 -8.43
C THR A 14 34.82 18.29 -8.75
N ILE A 15 35.24 17.37 -7.87
CA ILE A 15 35.08 15.94 -8.08
C ILE A 15 33.86 15.41 -7.31
N GLN A 16 32.91 14.85 -8.05
CA GLN A 16 31.74 14.17 -7.50
C GLN A 16 32.05 12.68 -7.31
N HIS A 17 31.72 12.14 -6.14
CA HIS A 17 31.92 10.72 -5.84
C HIS A 17 30.57 10.01 -5.84
N VAL A 18 30.34 9.14 -6.83
CA VAL A 18 29.08 8.41 -7.01
C VAL A 18 29.36 6.92 -7.17
N ASP A 19 28.81 6.10 -6.29
CA ASP A 19 28.97 4.62 -6.30
C ASP A 19 30.43 4.15 -6.43
N GLY A 20 31.37 4.90 -5.85
CA GLY A 20 32.81 4.60 -5.89
C GLY A 20 33.54 5.07 -7.16
N ASN A 21 32.87 5.82 -8.04
CA ASN A 21 33.45 6.43 -9.22
C ASN A 21 33.63 7.95 -9.04
N GLU A 22 34.66 8.49 -9.68
CA GLU A 22 34.99 9.91 -9.73
C GLU A 22 34.41 10.55 -11.00
N MET A 23 33.56 11.56 -10.85
CA MET A 23 32.89 12.26 -11.94
C MET A 23 33.15 13.76 -11.89
N CYS A 24 33.18 14.42 -13.05
CA CYS A 24 33.18 15.88 -13.11
C CYS A 24 31.76 16.42 -12.90
N ASP A 25 31.65 17.66 -12.42
CA ASP A 25 30.36 18.31 -12.17
C ASP A 25 29.44 18.31 -13.40
N ASN A 26 29.97 18.60 -14.60
CA ASN A 26 29.17 18.62 -15.83
C ASN A 26 28.52 17.26 -16.12
N CYS A 27 29.31 16.17 -16.11
CA CYS A 27 28.76 14.84 -16.35
C CYS A 27 27.80 14.42 -15.23
N PHE A 28 28.07 14.83 -13.99
CA PHE A 28 27.15 14.58 -12.89
C PHE A 28 25.80 15.30 -13.10
N GLU A 29 25.80 16.59 -13.45
CA GLU A 29 24.56 17.35 -13.65
C GLU A 29 23.71 16.86 -14.83
N GLU A 30 24.36 16.34 -15.88
CA GLU A 30 23.68 15.76 -17.03
C GLU A 30 23.06 14.40 -16.72
N THR A 31 23.79 13.55 -15.99
CA THR A 31 23.43 12.14 -15.84
C THR A 31 22.91 11.77 -14.46
N HIS A 32 23.02 12.64 -13.46
CA HIS A 32 22.63 12.37 -12.07
C HIS A 32 21.96 13.58 -11.40
N PHE A 33 21.46 13.37 -10.18
CA PHE A 33 21.05 14.43 -9.26
C PHE A 33 21.30 14.02 -7.81
N TRP A 34 21.56 15.00 -6.93
CA TRP A 34 21.66 14.81 -5.49
C TRP A 34 20.29 14.91 -4.82
N CYS A 35 19.92 13.88 -4.06
CA CYS A 35 18.78 13.97 -3.17
C CYS A 35 19.20 14.52 -1.81
N ARG A 36 18.79 15.76 -1.48
CA ARG A 36 19.05 16.37 -0.16
C ARG A 36 18.31 15.68 1.00
N GLN A 37 17.29 14.86 0.72
CA GLN A 37 16.52 14.15 1.74
C GLN A 37 17.18 12.85 2.22
N CYS A 38 17.89 12.14 1.35
CA CYS A 38 18.59 10.90 1.70
C CYS A 38 20.10 10.95 1.46
N ASP A 39 20.62 12.13 1.11
CA ASP A 39 22.05 12.41 0.83
C ASP A 39 22.68 11.37 -0.10
N THR A 40 21.94 11.01 -1.15
CA THR A 40 22.32 9.99 -2.13
C THR A 40 22.18 10.55 -3.54
N ALA A 41 23.15 10.27 -4.39
CA ALA A 41 23.10 10.57 -5.82
C ALA A 41 22.31 9.50 -6.59
N TYR A 42 21.50 9.91 -7.55
CA TYR A 42 20.70 9.02 -8.40
C TYR A 42 20.93 9.35 -9.88
N ARG A 43 20.91 8.33 -10.75
CA ARG A 43 21.08 8.49 -12.20
C ARG A 43 19.77 8.88 -12.89
N ASN A 44 19.84 9.79 -13.86
CA ASN A 44 18.75 10.33 -14.69
C ASN A 44 18.31 9.34 -15.78
N ASP A 45 17.93 8.11 -15.40
CA ASP A 45 17.69 7.02 -16.35
C ASP A 45 16.23 6.89 -16.84
N PHE A 46 15.31 7.75 -16.38
CA PHE A 46 13.88 7.58 -16.64
C PHE A 46 13.28 8.70 -17.47
N ASN A 47 12.69 8.28 -18.60
CA ASN A 47 12.13 9.07 -19.70
C ASN A 47 10.78 9.76 -19.36
N PHE A 48 10.57 10.14 -18.10
CA PHE A 48 9.32 10.73 -17.62
C PHE A 48 9.62 12.04 -16.88
N GLY A 49 9.98 13.10 -17.61
CA GLY A 49 9.74 14.52 -17.30
C GLY A 49 10.25 15.14 -15.99
N ASP A 50 10.28 14.42 -14.87
CA ASP A 50 10.48 14.89 -13.52
C ASP A 50 11.57 14.03 -12.84
N ARG A 51 12.56 14.70 -12.23
CA ARG A 51 13.61 14.06 -11.42
C ARG A 51 12.99 13.56 -10.11
N VAL A 52 12.79 12.26 -9.90
CA VAL A 52 12.15 11.74 -8.66
C VAL A 52 13.09 10.80 -7.91
N CYS A 53 13.30 11.07 -6.63
CA CYS A 53 14.00 10.21 -5.69
C CYS A 53 13.15 8.95 -5.39
N PHE A 54 13.55 7.78 -5.87
CA PHE A 54 12.78 6.54 -5.67
C PHE A 54 12.71 6.08 -4.19
N SER A 55 13.73 6.41 -3.39
CA SER A 55 13.78 6.02 -1.97
C SER A 55 12.88 6.88 -1.09
N CYS A 56 12.63 8.12 -1.50
CA CYS A 56 11.96 9.13 -0.69
C CYS A 56 10.70 9.74 -1.35
N ASN A 57 10.42 9.34 -2.60
CA ASN A 57 9.35 9.83 -3.46
C ASN A 57 9.27 11.38 -3.54
N ALA A 58 10.42 12.04 -3.38
CA ALA A 58 10.55 13.48 -3.51
C ALA A 58 10.94 13.84 -4.95
N ILE A 59 10.26 14.83 -5.53
CA ILE A 59 10.67 15.43 -6.80
C ILE A 59 11.92 16.28 -6.51
N ALA A 60 13.01 16.09 -7.24
CA ALA A 60 14.28 16.79 -7.04
C ALA A 60 14.12 18.31 -7.17
N ASP A 61 13.14 18.78 -7.94
CA ASP A 61 12.83 20.21 -8.08
C ASP A 61 12.15 20.81 -6.83
N ALA A 62 11.63 19.98 -5.92
CA ALA A 62 11.14 20.42 -4.60
C ALA A 62 12.27 20.71 -3.59
N LEU A 63 13.54 20.59 -4.01
CA LEU A 63 14.72 20.75 -3.15
C LEU A 63 15.55 22.01 -3.47
N THR A 64 15.04 22.90 -4.32
CA THR A 64 15.60 24.24 -4.50
C THR A 64 14.82 25.25 -3.65
N ASP A 65 15.51 26.16 -2.97
CA ASP A 65 14.92 27.21 -2.13
C ASP A 65 14.01 28.19 -2.91
N ASP A 66 13.93 28.05 -4.24
CA ASP A 66 13.23 28.94 -5.17
C ASP A 66 12.32 28.22 -6.20
N CYS A 67 11.71 27.06 -5.87
CA CYS A 67 10.65 26.54 -6.74
C CYS A 67 9.40 27.47 -6.67
N ASP A 68 9.15 28.19 -7.76
CA ASP A 68 7.85 28.77 -8.13
C ASP A 68 7.06 27.74 -8.98
N CYS A 69 7.08 26.47 -8.56
CA CYS A 69 6.36 25.40 -9.22
C CYS A 69 4.92 25.32 -8.67
N THR A 70 3.94 25.00 -9.52
CA THR A 70 2.50 25.04 -9.24
C THR A 70 2.09 24.27 -7.97
N TYR A 71 2.85 23.25 -7.61
CA TYR A 71 2.68 22.45 -6.39
C TYR A 71 3.17 23.15 -5.11
N CYS A 72 4.26 23.93 -5.16
CA CYS A 72 4.68 24.79 -4.05
C CYS A 72 3.84 26.07 -3.97
N ARG A 73 3.33 26.55 -5.11
CA ARG A 73 2.37 27.66 -5.13
C ARG A 73 1.02 27.25 -4.54
N SER A 74 0.56 26.02 -4.78
CA SER A 74 -0.69 25.53 -4.18
C SER A 74 -0.57 25.28 -2.68
N SER A 75 0.59 24.83 -2.18
CA SER A 75 0.85 24.66 -0.73
C SER A 75 1.11 25.99 0.01
N ARG A 76 1.69 27.00 -0.66
CA ARG A 76 1.80 28.36 -0.11
C ARG A 76 0.48 29.15 -0.18
N LEU A 77 -0.36 28.91 -1.20
CA LEU A 77 -1.67 29.55 -1.32
C LEU A 77 -2.79 28.85 -0.54
N SER A 78 -2.63 27.58 -0.15
CA SER A 78 -3.63 26.88 0.69
C SER A 78 -3.61 27.33 2.15
N ASN A 79 -2.47 27.83 2.64
CA ASN A 79 -2.33 28.41 3.98
C ASN A 79 -2.72 29.90 4.05
N ALA A 80 -2.98 30.55 2.92
CA ALA A 80 -3.46 31.92 2.89
C ALA A 80 -4.98 31.95 3.11
N GLY A 81 -5.43 31.75 4.36
CA GLY A 81 -6.72 32.31 4.77
C GLY A 81 -7.65 31.52 5.69
N VAL A 82 -7.26 30.39 6.30
CA VAL A 82 -8.10 29.76 7.32
C VAL A 82 -7.26 29.16 8.44
N ASP A 83 -7.47 29.65 9.66
CA ASP A 83 -6.86 29.20 10.91
C ASP A 83 -7.49 27.85 11.33
N SER A 84 -7.38 26.82 10.46
CA SER A 84 -7.98 25.51 10.68
C SER A 84 -6.92 24.42 10.81
N ASN A 85 -6.95 23.69 11.93
CA ASN A 85 -6.12 22.50 12.15
C ASN A 85 -6.51 21.33 11.23
N VAL A 86 -7.69 21.40 10.59
CA VAL A 86 -8.15 20.45 9.58
C VAL A 86 -7.73 20.94 8.18
N ARG A 87 -6.97 20.09 7.48
CA ARG A 87 -6.48 20.33 6.11
C ARG A 87 -7.56 20.01 5.07
N ARG A 88 -7.38 20.52 3.85
CA ARG A 88 -8.24 20.12 2.71
C ARG A 88 -7.92 18.70 2.28
N TRP A 89 -8.91 18.02 1.71
CA TRP A 89 -8.70 16.70 1.12
C TRP A 89 -7.52 16.70 0.13
N GLY A 90 -6.63 15.72 0.26
CA GLY A 90 -5.42 15.59 -0.56
C GLY A 90 -4.22 16.42 -0.10
N ASP A 91 -4.38 17.37 0.84
CA ASP A 91 -3.28 18.11 1.46
C ASP A 91 -2.63 17.25 2.56
N ARG A 92 -1.62 16.49 2.17
CA ARG A 92 -0.89 15.57 3.06
C ARG A 92 0.37 16.24 3.60
N PRO A 93 0.60 16.25 4.93
CA PRO A 93 1.84 16.75 5.47
C PRO A 93 3.00 15.82 5.13
N THR A 94 4.23 16.34 5.27
CA THR A 94 5.43 15.50 5.26
C THR A 94 5.31 14.42 6.34
N LEU A 95 5.51 13.16 5.94
CA LEU A 95 5.38 12.03 6.85
C LEU A 95 6.50 12.04 7.90
N ARG A 96 6.12 11.70 9.12
CA ARG A 96 6.99 11.47 10.27
C ARG A 96 6.90 10.00 10.65
N PHE A 97 8.01 9.31 10.78
CA PHE A 97 8.08 7.91 11.18
C PHE A 97 8.35 7.85 12.67
N VAL A 98 7.35 7.42 13.44
CA VAL A 98 7.35 7.51 14.90
C VAL A 98 7.69 6.14 15.50
N ASP A 99 8.72 6.11 16.35
CA ASP A 99 9.09 4.94 17.13
C ASP A 99 9.41 5.31 18.58
N ARG A 100 9.82 4.32 19.39
CA ARG A 100 10.20 4.53 20.79
C ARG A 100 11.44 5.44 20.92
N GLY A 101 12.34 5.41 19.93
CA GLY A 101 13.57 6.18 19.89
C GLY A 101 13.40 7.62 19.40
N GLY A 102 12.26 7.95 18.78
CA GLY A 102 11.91 9.31 18.40
C GLY A 102 11.18 9.40 17.05
N ILE A 103 11.39 10.51 16.36
CA ILE A 103 10.74 10.83 15.09
C ILE A 103 11.82 10.90 13.99
N GLY A 104 11.66 10.07 12.96
CA GLY A 104 12.41 10.14 11.72
C GLY A 104 11.59 10.74 10.57
N HIS A 105 12.26 11.22 9.53
CA HIS A 105 11.62 11.66 8.28
C HIS A 105 11.71 10.61 7.16
N VAL A 106 12.39 9.50 7.44
CA VAL A 106 12.49 8.32 6.58
C VAL A 106 12.29 7.07 7.45
N PRO A 107 11.75 5.97 6.88
CA PRO A 107 11.58 4.73 7.64
C PRO A 107 12.95 4.13 7.98
N ALA A 108 13.11 3.65 9.21
CA ALA A 108 14.33 2.95 9.61
C ALA A 108 14.50 1.64 8.83
N PHE A 109 15.75 1.26 8.55
CA PHE A 109 16.06 0.05 7.79
C PHE A 109 15.48 -1.20 8.47
N ASN A 110 14.75 -2.01 7.71
CA ASN A 110 14.11 -3.25 8.17
C ASN A 110 13.11 -3.06 9.34
N GLN A 111 12.69 -1.82 9.59
CA GLN A 111 11.58 -1.48 10.46
C GLN A 111 10.30 -1.37 9.63
N TRP A 112 9.18 -1.78 10.23
CA TRP A 112 7.88 -1.61 9.63
C TRP A 112 6.96 -0.83 10.57
N TYR A 113 6.05 -0.09 9.95
CA TYR A 113 5.17 0.89 10.56
C TYR A 113 3.72 0.60 10.19
N MET A 114 2.82 1.04 11.05
CA MET A 114 1.38 1.10 10.84
C MET A 114 0.87 2.53 10.94
N GLY A 115 -0.05 2.91 10.07
CA GLY A 115 -0.83 4.15 10.18
C GLY A 115 -2.31 3.83 10.33
N MET A 116 -3.08 4.74 10.92
CA MET A 116 -4.53 4.62 11.04
C MET A 116 -5.21 5.87 10.51
N GLU A 117 -6.22 5.70 9.67
CA GLU A 117 -7.16 6.74 9.26
C GLU A 117 -8.49 6.46 9.97
N ILE A 118 -8.97 7.41 10.75
CA ILE A 118 -10.20 7.30 11.56
C ILE A 118 -11.22 8.29 11.01
N GLU A 119 -12.26 7.76 10.37
CA GLU A 119 -13.36 8.57 9.82
C GLU A 119 -14.32 8.98 10.93
N LEU A 120 -14.52 10.28 11.12
CA LEU A 120 -15.36 10.85 12.17
C LEU A 120 -16.39 11.81 11.57
N GLU A 121 -17.67 11.43 11.63
CA GLU A 121 -18.81 12.27 11.24
C GLU A 121 -19.04 13.40 12.25
N ASN A 122 -19.43 14.58 11.75
CA ASN A 122 -19.75 15.78 12.55
C ASN A 122 -18.64 16.25 13.52
N ALA A 123 -17.40 15.78 13.34
CA ALA A 123 -16.32 15.98 14.30
C ALA A 123 -15.42 17.19 13.98
N SER A 124 -15.64 17.89 12.86
CA SER A 124 -14.74 18.95 12.39
C SER A 124 -14.46 20.04 13.45
N SER A 125 -15.45 20.46 14.24
CA SER A 125 -15.27 21.47 15.28
C SER A 125 -14.43 20.96 16.45
N ILE A 126 -14.70 19.73 16.92
CA ILE A 126 -13.98 19.07 18.01
C ILE A 126 -12.54 18.80 17.60
N VAL A 127 -12.32 18.28 16.38
CA VAL A 127 -10.98 18.04 15.84
C VAL A 127 -10.23 19.35 15.68
N ASN A 128 -10.83 20.39 15.10
CA ASN A 128 -10.16 21.70 15.00
C ASN A 128 -9.75 22.26 16.37
N ALA A 129 -10.56 22.06 17.42
CA ALA A 129 -10.28 22.61 18.74
C ALA A 129 -9.20 21.86 19.53
N HIS A 130 -8.95 20.58 19.23
CA HIS A 130 -8.13 19.72 20.09
C HIS A 130 -7.01 18.93 19.37
N LEU A 131 -6.94 18.94 18.03
CA LEU A 131 -5.93 18.18 17.29
C LEU A 131 -4.49 18.51 17.69
N GLN A 132 -4.21 19.76 18.11
CA GLN A 132 -2.90 20.18 18.58
C GLN A 132 -2.39 19.43 19.82
N ALA A 133 -3.27 18.77 20.57
CA ALA A 133 -2.88 17.88 21.67
C ALA A 133 -2.25 16.56 21.17
N PHE A 134 -2.37 16.26 19.87
CA PHE A 134 -1.92 15.03 19.26
C PHE A 134 -0.84 15.32 18.21
N PRO A 135 0.43 15.52 18.63
CA PRO A 135 1.48 15.95 17.73
C PRO A 135 1.81 14.93 16.66
N ASN A 136 1.37 13.67 16.77
CA ASN A 136 1.60 12.61 15.79
C ASN A 136 0.37 12.31 14.91
N LEU A 137 -0.67 13.13 15.01
CA LEU A 137 -1.87 13.08 14.18
C LEU A 137 -1.97 14.32 13.29
N TRP A 138 -2.69 14.18 12.19
CA TRP A 138 -3.16 15.27 11.35
C TRP A 138 -4.58 14.96 10.90
N ALA A 139 -5.30 15.93 10.33
CA ALA A 139 -6.66 15.71 9.91
C ALA A 139 -6.94 16.34 8.55
N THR A 140 -7.81 15.69 7.77
CA THR A 140 -8.33 16.21 6.50
C THR A 140 -9.85 16.24 6.50
N THR A 141 -10.41 17.21 5.78
CA THR A 141 -11.82 17.16 5.39
C THR A 141 -12.06 15.96 4.49
N ASP A 142 -13.14 15.22 4.74
CA ASP A 142 -13.65 14.24 3.78
C ASP A 142 -15.08 14.61 3.36
N ALA A 143 -15.21 14.97 2.08
CA ALA A 143 -16.50 15.34 1.48
C ALA A 143 -17.47 14.15 1.38
N THR A 144 -16.99 12.91 1.52
CA THR A 144 -17.82 11.70 1.43
C THR A 144 -18.55 11.34 2.72
N LEU A 145 -18.13 11.91 3.87
CA LEU A 145 -18.66 11.61 5.21
C LEU A 145 -19.85 12.51 5.64
N GLY A 146 -20.59 13.10 4.70
CA GLY A 146 -21.65 14.05 5.04
C GLY A 146 -21.12 15.35 5.66
N GLY A 147 -21.98 16.38 5.72
CA GLY A 147 -21.56 17.74 6.10
C GLY A 147 -20.87 17.79 7.47
N ASN A 148 -19.56 18.11 7.46
CA ASN A 148 -18.63 18.23 8.60
C ASN A 148 -17.88 16.96 9.05
N GLY A 149 -17.81 15.91 8.22
CA GLY A 149 -16.94 14.76 8.47
C GLY A 149 -15.44 15.06 8.26
N VAL A 150 -14.60 14.41 9.05
CA VAL A 150 -13.14 14.51 8.98
C VAL A 150 -12.48 13.15 9.12
N GLU A 151 -11.34 12.97 8.47
CA GLU A 151 -10.44 11.85 8.70
C GLU A 151 -9.32 12.32 9.63
N VAL A 152 -9.19 11.70 10.80
CA VAL A 152 -8.04 11.88 11.69
C VAL A 152 -7.03 10.78 11.39
N ILE A 153 -5.84 11.18 10.98
CA ILE A 153 -4.84 10.29 10.38
C ILE A 153 -3.58 10.33 11.22
N SER A 154 -3.09 9.14 11.59
CA SER A 154 -1.80 9.03 12.26
C SER A 154 -0.66 9.13 11.26
N HIS A 155 0.45 9.67 11.74
CA HIS A 155 1.74 9.38 11.13
C HIS A 155 2.06 7.86 11.22
N PRO A 156 2.92 7.32 10.34
CA PRO A 156 3.38 5.93 10.44
C PRO A 156 4.10 5.68 11.77
N CYS A 157 3.56 4.78 12.60
CA CYS A 157 4.10 4.48 13.92
C CYS A 157 4.48 2.99 14.03
N THR A 158 5.56 2.70 14.75
CA THR A 158 5.89 1.31 15.13
C THR A 158 4.88 0.77 16.15
N PHE A 159 4.82 -0.56 16.28
CA PHE A 159 3.93 -1.18 17.26
C PHE A 159 4.21 -0.72 18.70
N ALA A 160 5.48 -0.55 19.07
CA ALA A 160 5.87 -0.02 20.37
C ALA A 160 5.31 1.40 20.60
N ALA A 161 5.44 2.29 19.60
CA ALA A 161 4.88 3.64 19.69
C ALA A 161 3.36 3.65 19.87
N TRP A 162 2.64 2.70 19.26
CA TRP A 162 1.20 2.52 19.49
C TRP A 162 0.88 2.05 20.91
N GLN A 163 1.58 1.02 21.39
CA GLN A 163 1.34 0.43 22.72
C GLN A 163 1.66 1.41 23.85
N GLU A 164 2.69 2.24 23.69
CA GLU A 164 3.18 3.17 24.72
C GLU A 164 2.48 4.53 24.71
N GLY A 165 1.49 4.73 23.83
CA GLY A 165 0.76 6.00 23.73
C GLY A 165 1.56 7.14 23.09
N ILE A 166 2.65 6.82 22.38
CA ILE A 166 3.43 7.81 21.62
C ILE A 166 2.68 8.17 20.33
N ALA A 167 2.09 7.18 19.66
CA ALA A 167 1.30 7.40 18.44
C ALA A 167 0.02 8.20 18.74
N ILE A 168 -0.69 7.80 19.79
CA ILE A 168 -1.90 8.46 20.31
C ILE A 168 -1.82 8.44 21.83
N ASP A 169 -1.89 9.61 22.45
CA ASP A 169 -2.14 9.72 23.88
C ASP A 169 -3.59 9.27 24.16
N TRP A 170 -3.75 8.09 24.74
CA TRP A 170 -5.04 7.44 24.89
C TRP A 170 -5.98 8.14 25.87
N ASP A 171 -5.43 8.78 26.91
CA ASP A 171 -6.22 9.50 27.92
C ASP A 171 -6.75 10.81 27.33
N ASN A 172 -5.89 11.53 26.60
CA ASN A 172 -6.31 12.71 25.86
C ASN A 172 -7.27 12.35 24.72
N TRP A 173 -7.04 11.25 23.99
CA TRP A 173 -7.96 10.79 22.94
C TRP A 173 -9.35 10.52 23.50
N LYS A 174 -9.43 9.82 24.64
CA LYS A 174 -10.69 9.52 25.30
C LYS A 174 -11.45 10.81 25.65
N THR A 175 -10.78 11.74 26.33
CA THR A 175 -11.42 12.94 26.91
C THR A 175 -11.68 14.06 25.89
N LEU A 176 -10.82 14.20 24.88
CA LEU A 176 -10.90 15.26 23.89
C LEU A 176 -11.70 14.85 22.65
N PHE A 177 -11.72 13.57 22.28
CA PHE A 177 -12.48 13.08 21.12
C PHE A 177 -13.59 12.11 21.52
N HIS A 178 -13.28 10.92 22.04
CA HIS A 178 -14.27 9.85 22.20
C HIS A 178 -15.50 10.28 23.03
N ASP A 179 -15.29 10.79 24.24
CA ASP A 179 -16.36 11.19 25.17
C ASP A 179 -17.22 12.34 24.61
N ARG A 180 -16.70 13.12 23.65
CA ARG A 180 -17.38 14.26 23.03
C ARG A 180 -18.10 13.90 21.73
N LEU A 181 -17.71 12.79 21.11
CA LEU A 181 -18.24 12.31 19.83
C LEU A 181 -19.24 11.16 20.01
N VAL A 182 -19.30 10.53 21.19
CA VAL A 182 -20.15 9.36 21.47
C VAL A 182 -21.63 9.60 21.14
N ASP A 183 -22.14 10.81 21.36
CA ASP A 183 -23.53 11.20 21.05
C ASP A 183 -23.74 11.65 19.59
N GLN A 184 -22.66 11.87 18.84
CA GLN A 184 -22.70 12.46 17.49
C GLN A 184 -22.42 11.45 16.37
N ALA A 185 -21.83 10.31 16.69
CA ALA A 185 -21.39 9.35 15.71
C ALA A 185 -22.53 8.39 15.31
N ARG A 186 -23.06 8.57 14.10
CA ARG A 186 -23.78 7.51 13.39
C ARG A 186 -22.74 6.69 12.63
N TYR A 187 -22.30 5.59 13.23
CA TYR A 187 -21.23 4.72 12.69
C TYR A 187 -21.61 3.93 11.42
N THR A 188 -22.64 4.34 10.68
CA THR A 188 -23.17 3.51 9.58
C THR A 188 -22.34 3.61 8.29
N THR A 189 -21.63 4.72 8.09
CA THR A 189 -20.79 4.97 6.90
C THR A 189 -19.30 5.02 7.21
N ASN A 190 -18.94 5.48 8.41
CA ASN A 190 -17.56 5.63 8.86
C ASN A 190 -16.84 4.29 9.02
N GLY A 191 -15.54 4.29 8.73
CA GLY A 191 -14.63 3.18 8.96
C GLY A 191 -13.32 3.62 9.59
N ILE A 192 -12.52 2.60 9.89
CA ILE A 192 -11.10 2.78 10.16
C ILE A 192 -10.32 2.10 9.06
N HIS A 193 -9.36 2.82 8.47
CA HIS A 193 -8.39 2.23 7.58
C HIS A 193 -7.06 2.05 8.30
N VAL A 194 -6.51 0.84 8.28
CA VAL A 194 -5.18 0.58 8.84
C VAL A 194 -4.20 0.35 7.70
N HIS A 195 -3.19 1.21 7.61
CA HIS A 195 -2.11 1.11 6.64
C HIS A 195 -0.94 0.33 7.23
N ILE A 196 -0.49 -0.70 6.53
CA ILE A 196 0.69 -1.51 6.86
C ILE A 196 1.76 -1.21 5.82
N SER A 197 2.89 -0.67 6.24
CA SER A 197 4.04 -0.49 5.34
C SER A 197 4.46 -1.81 4.68
N ARG A 198 4.80 -1.77 3.39
CA ARG A 198 5.26 -2.97 2.66
C ARG A 198 6.55 -3.56 3.22
N THR A 199 7.31 -2.78 3.98
CA THR A 199 8.50 -3.26 4.70
C THR A 199 8.18 -4.42 5.67
N ALA A 200 6.93 -4.52 6.15
CA ALA A 200 6.45 -5.63 6.96
C ALA A 200 6.60 -7.01 6.31
N PHE A 201 6.63 -7.05 4.98
CA PHE A 201 6.66 -8.25 4.13
C PHE A 201 8.01 -8.45 3.43
N LEU A 202 9.06 -7.81 3.91
CA LEU A 202 10.43 -8.06 3.44
C LEU A 202 11.02 -9.29 4.14
N ASN A 203 11.99 -9.92 3.48
CA ASN A 203 12.86 -10.90 4.11
C ASN A 203 13.99 -10.21 4.87
N LYS A 204 14.80 -10.99 5.61
CA LYS A 204 15.94 -10.48 6.40
C LYS A 204 17.01 -9.72 5.58
N LYS A 205 16.97 -9.80 4.25
CA LYS A 205 17.86 -9.10 3.32
C LYS A 205 17.19 -7.86 2.70
N GLY A 206 16.06 -7.41 3.23
CA GLY A 206 15.33 -6.24 2.73
C GLY A 206 14.64 -6.46 1.38
N LYS A 207 14.48 -7.71 0.91
CA LYS A 207 13.81 -7.99 -0.37
C LYS A 207 12.37 -8.44 -0.17
N ASN A 208 11.50 -8.06 -1.10
CA ASN A 208 10.10 -8.49 -1.12
C ASN A 208 9.98 -10.01 -0.92
N LYS A 209 9.08 -10.41 -0.01
CA LYS A 209 8.72 -11.81 0.25
C LYS A 209 7.24 -12.03 -0.08
N PRO A 210 6.88 -12.20 -1.36
CA PRO A 210 5.51 -12.44 -1.82
C PRO A 210 4.77 -13.53 -1.04
N SER A 211 5.49 -14.58 -0.63
CA SER A 211 4.89 -15.68 0.14
C SER A 211 4.39 -15.25 1.52
N HIS A 212 5.02 -14.27 2.18
CA HIS A 212 4.53 -13.76 3.47
C HIS A 212 3.27 -12.92 3.25
N MET A 213 3.31 -11.97 2.31
CA MET A 213 2.14 -11.15 1.98
C MET A 213 0.93 -12.01 1.55
N TYR A 214 1.19 -13.04 0.74
CA TYR A 214 0.16 -13.99 0.36
C TYR A 214 -0.41 -14.76 1.56
N LYS A 215 0.44 -15.23 2.51
CA LYS A 215 -0.03 -15.89 3.74
C LYS A 215 -0.89 -14.97 4.59
N PHE A 216 -0.48 -13.72 4.77
CA PHE A 216 -1.25 -12.69 5.45
C PHE A 216 -2.64 -12.49 4.83
N MET A 217 -2.70 -12.28 3.51
CA MET A 217 -3.97 -12.15 2.80
C MET A 217 -4.79 -13.45 2.81
N GLN A 218 -4.17 -14.62 2.89
CA GLN A 218 -4.91 -15.88 3.00
C GLN A 218 -5.51 -16.08 4.39
N PHE A 219 -4.76 -15.75 5.45
CA PHE A 219 -5.26 -15.80 6.82
C PHE A 219 -6.54 -14.97 6.96
N ILE A 220 -6.52 -13.73 6.45
CA ILE A 220 -7.67 -12.83 6.56
C ILE A 220 -8.96 -13.43 5.96
N TYR A 221 -8.88 -14.04 4.78
CA TYR A 221 -10.06 -14.61 4.14
C TYR A 221 -10.45 -15.99 4.70
N HIS A 222 -9.48 -16.78 5.18
CA HIS A 222 -9.78 -18.07 5.83
C HIS A 222 -10.48 -17.86 7.17
N SER A 223 -10.16 -16.78 7.88
CA SER A 223 -10.72 -16.42 9.18
C SER A 223 -11.72 -15.28 9.08
N GLN A 224 -12.35 -15.08 7.91
CA GLN A 224 -13.20 -13.92 7.61
C GLN A 224 -14.23 -13.64 8.71
N GLY A 225 -15.05 -14.61 9.10
CA GLY A 225 -16.11 -14.40 10.09
C GLY A 225 -15.58 -13.94 11.45
N ALA A 226 -14.50 -14.54 11.93
CA ALA A 226 -13.86 -14.11 13.19
C ALA A 226 -13.24 -12.70 13.08
N ILE A 227 -12.64 -12.38 11.93
CA ILE A 227 -12.07 -11.05 11.67
C ILE A 227 -13.15 -9.99 11.57
N GLN A 228 -14.27 -10.28 10.89
CA GLN A 228 -15.40 -9.35 10.81
C GLN A 228 -16.00 -9.09 12.20
N ALA A 229 -16.14 -10.12 13.04
CA ALA A 229 -16.59 -9.95 14.42
C ALA A 229 -15.63 -9.07 15.24
N LEU A 230 -14.31 -9.31 15.15
CA LEU A 230 -13.30 -8.48 15.82
C LEU A 230 -13.30 -7.03 15.36
N ALA A 231 -13.43 -6.84 14.04
CA ALA A 231 -13.41 -5.54 13.38
C ALA A 231 -14.74 -4.79 13.54
N GLY A 232 -15.82 -5.47 13.92
CA GLY A 232 -17.16 -4.92 14.14
C GLY A 232 -17.89 -4.49 12.88
N ARG A 233 -17.40 -4.84 11.69
CA ARG A 233 -18.01 -4.42 10.42
C ARG A 233 -18.38 -5.64 9.59
N GLU A 234 -19.66 -5.73 9.26
CA GLU A 234 -20.17 -6.71 8.30
C GLU A 234 -19.82 -6.33 6.86
N ASN A 235 -20.15 -7.19 5.89
CA ASN A 235 -19.85 -6.96 4.49
C ASN A 235 -20.69 -5.79 3.93
N HIS A 236 -20.07 -4.82 3.27
CA HIS A 236 -20.79 -3.66 2.70
C HIS A 236 -20.17 -3.20 1.38
N SER A 237 -20.83 -2.23 0.72
CA SER A 237 -20.47 -1.77 -0.62
C SER A 237 -19.04 -1.23 -0.76
N TYR A 238 -18.47 -0.66 0.31
CA TYR A 238 -17.13 -0.07 0.33
C TYR A 238 -16.02 -1.03 0.81
N CYS A 239 -16.39 -2.19 1.36
CA CYS A 239 -15.49 -3.28 1.72
C CYS A 239 -16.14 -4.63 1.36
N ARG A 240 -16.03 -5.02 0.08
CA ARG A 240 -16.67 -6.24 -0.43
C ARG A 240 -15.79 -7.45 -0.23
N TRP A 241 -16.24 -8.37 0.62
CA TRP A 241 -15.59 -9.67 0.80
C TRP A 241 -15.95 -10.60 -0.36
N ASP A 242 -15.18 -10.56 -1.46
CA ASP A 242 -15.28 -11.53 -2.56
C ASP A 242 -14.07 -12.48 -2.54
N ALA A 243 -14.11 -13.43 -1.60
CA ALA A 243 -13.02 -14.40 -1.41
C ALA A 243 -12.63 -15.15 -2.69
N ALA A 244 -13.60 -15.40 -3.58
CA ALA A 244 -13.40 -16.13 -4.82
C ALA A 244 -12.84 -15.25 -5.95
N GLY A 245 -13.44 -14.08 -6.20
CA GLY A 245 -12.92 -13.12 -7.18
C GLY A 245 -11.53 -12.61 -6.81
N ASP A 246 -11.30 -12.37 -5.52
CA ASP A 246 -10.02 -11.87 -5.01
C ASP A 246 -8.94 -12.93 -4.93
N ALA A 247 -9.26 -14.22 -4.94
CA ALA A 247 -8.23 -15.26 -4.74
C ALA A 247 -7.15 -15.29 -5.82
N VAL A 248 -7.51 -15.03 -7.08
CA VAL A 248 -6.55 -14.95 -8.17
C VAL A 248 -5.79 -13.62 -8.12
N ALA A 249 -6.50 -12.52 -7.86
CA ALA A 249 -5.91 -11.19 -7.69
C ALA A 249 -4.86 -11.19 -6.57
N ARG A 250 -5.17 -11.77 -5.39
CA ARG A 250 -4.25 -11.87 -4.23
C ARG A 250 -2.90 -12.49 -4.56
N LEU A 251 -2.84 -13.45 -5.49
CA LEU A 251 -1.57 -14.03 -5.90
C LEU A 251 -0.75 -13.05 -6.77
N GLY A 252 -1.41 -12.31 -7.66
CA GLY A 252 -0.79 -11.25 -8.45
C GLY A 252 -0.38 -10.07 -7.58
N ASP A 253 -1.26 -9.63 -6.68
CA ASP A 253 -1.01 -8.59 -5.68
C ASP A 253 0.23 -8.92 -4.83
N ALA A 254 0.34 -10.16 -4.36
CA ALA A 254 1.51 -10.65 -3.62
C ALA A 254 2.83 -10.46 -4.39
N LYS A 255 2.76 -10.47 -5.73
CA LYS A 255 3.90 -10.28 -6.64
C LYS A 255 4.07 -8.83 -7.12
N GLY A 256 3.16 -7.92 -6.75
CA GLY A 256 3.18 -6.53 -7.20
C GLY A 256 2.50 -6.29 -8.55
N GLU A 257 1.55 -7.14 -8.96
CA GLU A 257 0.80 -6.93 -10.22
C GLU A 257 -0.31 -5.86 -10.06
N HIS A 258 -0.73 -5.53 -8.83
CA HIS A 258 -1.70 -4.47 -8.50
C HIS A 258 -3.04 -4.52 -9.28
N ASP A 259 -3.45 -5.70 -9.76
CA ASP A 259 -4.63 -5.88 -10.61
C ASP A 259 -5.98 -5.94 -9.85
N GLY A 260 -5.96 -5.74 -8.53
CA GLY A 260 -7.14 -5.90 -7.67
C GLY A 260 -8.06 -4.66 -7.62
N PRO A 261 -9.38 -4.82 -7.39
CA PRO A 261 -10.28 -3.69 -7.18
C PRO A 261 -10.01 -2.98 -5.85
N ARG A 262 -10.20 -1.65 -5.81
CA ARG A 262 -10.00 -0.81 -4.60
C ARG A 262 -10.93 -1.14 -3.44
N TYR A 263 -12.18 -1.53 -3.71
CA TYR A 263 -13.26 -1.71 -2.70
C TYR A 263 -13.32 -3.14 -2.12
N ARG A 264 -12.20 -3.60 -1.59
CA ARG A 264 -12.06 -4.92 -0.96
C ARG A 264 -11.41 -4.78 0.43
N PRO A 265 -11.45 -5.83 1.27
CA PRO A 265 -10.91 -5.79 2.63
C PRO A 265 -9.44 -5.39 2.71
N ILE A 266 -8.64 -5.75 1.70
CA ILE A 266 -7.21 -5.47 1.64
C ILE A 266 -6.91 -4.70 0.34
N ASN A 267 -6.84 -3.38 0.39
CA ASN A 267 -6.40 -2.59 -0.76
C ASN A 267 -4.86 -2.65 -0.89
N THR A 268 -4.39 -3.11 -2.06
CA THR A 268 -2.96 -3.27 -2.38
C THR A 268 -2.51 -2.29 -3.46
N LEU A 269 -3.36 -1.36 -3.88
CA LEU A 269 -3.05 -0.38 -4.93
C LEU A 269 -2.11 0.72 -4.42
N ASN A 270 -2.01 0.91 -3.11
CA ASN A 270 -1.11 1.91 -2.53
C ASN A 270 0.34 1.43 -2.68
N ASP A 271 1.21 2.25 -3.26
CA ASP A 271 2.60 1.86 -3.59
C ASP A 271 3.39 1.45 -2.35
N GLN A 272 3.21 2.17 -1.24
CA GLN A 272 4.05 2.02 -0.03
C GLN A 272 3.39 1.16 1.07
N THR A 273 2.08 0.92 0.99
CA THR A 273 1.31 0.28 2.07
C THR A 273 0.29 -0.71 1.56
N LEU A 274 -0.12 -1.66 2.40
CA LEU A 274 -1.39 -2.35 2.29
C LEU A 274 -2.40 -1.63 3.19
N GLU A 275 -3.59 -1.34 2.70
CA GLU A 275 -4.64 -0.67 3.45
C GLU A 275 -5.75 -1.67 3.79
N LEU A 276 -6.02 -1.85 5.08
CA LEU A 276 -7.10 -2.69 5.59
C LEU A 276 -8.34 -1.85 5.82
N ARG A 277 -9.46 -2.23 5.21
CA ARG A 277 -10.66 -1.37 5.11
C ARG A 277 -11.90 -1.90 5.82
N PHE A 278 -11.74 -2.98 6.58
CA PHE A 278 -12.85 -3.73 7.16
C PHE A 278 -13.13 -3.40 8.62
N PHE A 279 -12.52 -2.36 9.18
CA PHE A 279 -12.76 -1.93 10.56
C PHE A 279 -13.92 -0.94 10.66
N ASP A 280 -14.71 -1.11 11.70
CA ASP A 280 -15.79 -0.22 12.09
C ASP A 280 -15.27 1.13 12.60
N GLY A 281 -16.04 2.20 12.39
CA GLY A 281 -15.66 3.59 12.68
C GLY A 281 -15.66 3.99 14.15
N ARG A 282 -15.44 3.05 15.08
CA ARG A 282 -15.51 3.31 16.53
C ARG A 282 -14.30 4.12 17.00
N SER A 283 -14.56 5.19 17.75
CA SER A 283 -13.52 6.04 18.36
C SER A 283 -13.07 5.58 19.75
N ASP A 284 -13.60 4.46 20.26
CA ASP A 284 -13.26 3.93 21.58
C ASP A 284 -11.77 3.54 21.69
N PRO A 285 -11.00 4.06 22.67
CA PRO A 285 -9.58 3.76 22.81
C PRO A 285 -9.27 2.26 22.86
N VAL A 286 -10.09 1.46 23.55
CA VAL A 286 -9.87 0.01 23.68
C VAL A 286 -10.01 -0.67 22.31
N PHE A 287 -11.04 -0.30 21.55
CA PHE A 287 -11.23 -0.75 20.17
C PHE A 287 -10.07 -0.36 19.24
N LEU A 288 -9.57 0.89 19.31
CA LEU A 288 -8.45 1.36 18.50
C LEU A 288 -7.16 0.59 18.81
N LYS A 289 -6.85 0.38 20.09
CA LYS A 289 -5.70 -0.43 20.54
C LYS A 289 -5.82 -1.87 20.06
N ARG A 290 -6.99 -2.49 20.26
CA ARG A 290 -7.28 -3.86 19.78
C ARG A 290 -7.09 -3.97 18.26
N THR A 291 -7.51 -2.96 17.51
CA THR A 291 -7.35 -2.90 16.06
C THR A 291 -5.87 -2.97 15.67
N ILE A 292 -5.01 -2.14 16.28
CA ILE A 292 -3.56 -2.18 16.03
C ILE A 292 -2.94 -3.53 16.45
N GLN A 293 -3.33 -4.06 17.61
CA GLN A 293 -2.86 -5.36 18.08
C GLN A 293 -3.24 -6.50 17.13
N LEU A 294 -4.46 -6.51 16.62
CA LEU A 294 -4.92 -7.50 15.63
C LEU A 294 -4.09 -7.43 14.36
N VAL A 295 -3.91 -6.23 13.80
CA VAL A 295 -3.13 -6.04 12.58
C VAL A 295 -1.68 -6.49 12.79
N HIS A 296 -1.06 -6.08 13.89
CA HIS A 296 0.30 -6.49 14.22
C HIS A 296 0.44 -8.00 14.37
N ALA A 297 -0.45 -8.62 15.15
CA ALA A 297 -0.44 -10.05 15.39
C ALA A 297 -0.61 -10.85 14.09
N MET A 298 -1.52 -10.44 13.19
CA MET A 298 -1.71 -11.10 11.90
C MET A 298 -0.44 -11.06 11.04
N VAL A 299 0.26 -9.93 10.99
CA VAL A 299 1.52 -9.80 10.24
C VAL A 299 2.59 -10.72 10.83
N GLU A 300 2.77 -10.70 12.16
CA GLU A 300 3.81 -11.49 12.84
C GLU A 300 3.53 -13.00 12.81
N PHE A 301 2.28 -13.40 13.04
CA PHE A 301 1.85 -14.79 12.95
C PHE A 301 2.14 -15.37 11.55
N THR A 302 1.73 -14.64 10.50
CA THR A 302 1.91 -15.10 9.13
C THR A 302 3.34 -15.00 8.61
N ARG A 303 4.26 -14.34 9.32
CA ARG A 303 5.68 -14.26 8.94
C ARG A 303 6.37 -15.64 9.03
N ARG A 304 5.95 -16.47 9.97
CA ARG A 304 6.55 -17.78 10.32
C ARG A 304 5.78 -18.94 9.68
N GLY A 305 6.36 -20.14 9.69
CA GLY A 305 5.67 -21.38 9.31
C GLY A 305 5.35 -21.58 7.82
N LYS A 306 4.79 -22.76 7.53
CA LYS A 306 4.25 -23.10 6.21
C LYS A 306 2.92 -22.38 5.99
N ILE A 307 2.52 -22.29 4.73
CA ILE A 307 1.26 -21.64 4.35
C ILE A 307 0.03 -22.30 5.02
N THR A 308 0.06 -23.61 5.27
CA THR A 308 -1.03 -24.34 5.94
C THR A 308 -1.22 -23.86 7.38
N ASP A 309 -0.11 -23.69 8.08
CA ASP A 309 -0.08 -23.38 9.51
C ASP A 309 -0.41 -21.90 9.74
N SER A 310 0.05 -21.03 8.84
CA SER A 310 -0.21 -19.59 8.88
C SER A 310 -1.64 -19.16 8.50
N ARG A 311 -2.57 -20.10 8.32
CA ARG A 311 -4.00 -19.81 8.05
C ARG A 311 -4.93 -20.36 9.12
N ASP A 312 -4.39 -21.02 10.14
CA ASP A 312 -5.19 -21.71 11.13
C ASP A 312 -5.52 -20.78 12.30
N TRP A 313 -6.82 -20.66 12.60
CA TRP A 313 -7.31 -19.76 13.64
C TRP A 313 -6.95 -20.21 15.05
N PRO A 314 -7.12 -21.50 15.44
CA PRO A 314 -6.60 -21.99 16.72
C PRO A 314 -5.10 -21.73 16.90
N ALA A 315 -4.29 -21.95 15.86
CA ALA A 315 -2.86 -21.63 15.92
C ALA A 315 -2.57 -20.12 16.10
N PHE A 316 -3.42 -19.26 15.54
CA PHE A 316 -3.33 -17.81 15.77
C PHE A 316 -3.69 -17.43 17.21
N VAL A 317 -4.74 -18.01 17.79
CA VAL A 317 -5.10 -17.78 19.19
C VAL A 317 -3.98 -18.25 20.13
N ALA A 318 -3.42 -19.45 19.90
CA ALA A 318 -2.28 -19.94 20.66
C ALA A 318 -1.03 -19.04 20.54
N PHE A 319 -0.83 -18.43 19.36
CA PHE A 319 0.21 -17.43 19.18
C PHE A 319 -0.04 -16.18 20.05
N LEU A 320 -1.28 -15.69 20.12
CA LEU A 320 -1.64 -14.56 20.99
C LEU A 320 -1.45 -14.89 22.46
N GLU A 321 -1.87 -16.07 22.91
CA GLU A 321 -1.68 -16.53 24.30
C GLU A 321 -0.20 -16.60 24.69
N HIS A 322 0.66 -17.07 23.77
CA HIS A 322 2.11 -17.08 23.98
C HIS A 322 2.73 -15.67 24.05
N HIS A 323 2.06 -14.68 23.46
CA HIS A 323 2.48 -13.28 23.41
C HIS A 323 1.51 -12.36 24.18
N ASN A 324 0.87 -12.86 25.23
CA ASN A 324 -0.25 -12.21 25.91
C ASN A 324 0.04 -10.78 26.42
N THR A 325 1.26 -10.48 26.83
CA THR A 325 1.67 -9.14 27.29
C THR A 325 1.70 -8.10 26.18
N SER A 326 1.81 -8.53 24.91
CA SER A 326 1.84 -7.64 23.75
C SER A 326 0.45 -7.40 23.14
N TYR A 327 -0.54 -8.23 23.47
CA TYR A 327 -1.83 -8.26 22.79
C TYR A 327 -3.01 -8.29 23.78
N VAL A 328 -2.90 -7.49 24.85
CA VAL A 328 -3.82 -7.55 26.00
C VAL A 328 -5.27 -7.27 25.58
N GLU A 329 -5.55 -6.11 25.00
CA GLU A 329 -6.91 -5.71 24.60
C GLU A 329 -7.53 -6.65 23.54
N LEU A 330 -6.69 -7.24 22.68
CA LEU A 330 -7.13 -8.24 21.72
C LEU A 330 -7.48 -9.58 22.39
N LEU A 331 -6.62 -10.08 23.27
CA LEU A 331 -6.79 -11.37 23.90
C LEU A 331 -7.96 -11.34 24.90
N GLU A 332 -8.12 -10.25 25.65
CA GLU A 332 -9.28 -10.02 26.52
C GLU A 332 -10.58 -10.11 25.73
N TYR A 333 -10.68 -9.39 24.62
CA TYR A 333 -11.89 -9.44 23.79
C TYR A 333 -12.15 -10.85 23.21
N ILE A 334 -11.11 -11.55 22.75
CA ILE A 334 -11.24 -12.92 22.24
C ILE A 334 -11.75 -13.87 23.33
N ASN A 335 -11.24 -13.76 24.55
CA ASN A 335 -11.67 -14.56 25.68
C ASN A 335 -13.12 -14.26 26.06
N ASP A 336 -13.53 -12.99 26.04
CA ASP A 336 -14.91 -12.57 26.31
C ASP A 336 -15.92 -13.10 25.29
N GLN A 337 -15.47 -13.47 24.08
CA GLN A 337 -16.34 -14.11 23.09
C GLN A 337 -16.65 -15.59 23.39
N ASP A 338 -16.08 -16.18 24.46
CA ASP A 338 -16.34 -17.54 24.93
C ASP A 338 -16.35 -18.59 23.79
N GLY A 339 -15.32 -18.54 22.94
CA GLY A 339 -15.16 -19.46 21.82
C GLY A 339 -16.05 -19.20 20.60
N HIS A 340 -16.93 -18.19 20.62
CA HIS A 340 -17.76 -17.83 19.46
C HIS A 340 -16.93 -17.53 18.21
N LEU A 341 -15.79 -16.84 18.36
CA LEU A 341 -14.88 -16.56 17.24
C LEU A 341 -14.30 -17.83 16.61
N ASN A 342 -14.09 -18.89 17.39
CA ASN A 342 -13.60 -20.17 16.87
C ASN A 342 -14.63 -20.80 15.94
N VAL A 343 -15.92 -20.72 16.29
CA VAL A 343 -17.03 -21.20 15.46
C VAL A 343 -17.08 -20.42 14.15
N LEU A 344 -17.01 -19.08 14.19
CA LEU A 344 -17.04 -18.24 13.00
C LEU A 344 -15.84 -18.50 12.08
N ALA A 345 -14.65 -18.71 12.65
CA ALA A 345 -13.45 -19.04 11.88
C ALA A 345 -13.58 -20.39 11.18
N GLU A 346 -14.10 -21.42 11.85
CA GLU A 346 -14.25 -22.75 11.26
C GLU A 346 -15.33 -22.77 10.17
N GLN A 347 -16.43 -22.03 10.36
CA GLN A 347 -17.45 -21.83 9.32
C GLN A 347 -16.87 -21.14 8.09
N SER A 348 -16.06 -20.09 8.29
CA SER A 348 -15.41 -19.36 7.20
C SER A 348 -14.41 -20.23 6.44
N LYS A 349 -13.62 -21.02 7.16
CA LYS A 349 -12.67 -21.99 6.60
C LYS A 349 -13.41 -23.03 5.75
N THR A 350 -14.50 -23.60 6.27
CA THR A 350 -15.33 -24.57 5.54
C THR A 350 -15.88 -23.96 4.26
N ALA A 351 -16.52 -22.78 4.34
CA ALA A 351 -17.05 -22.08 3.17
C ALA A 351 -15.96 -21.76 2.13
N TYR A 352 -14.76 -21.40 2.59
CA TYR A 352 -13.63 -21.15 1.70
C TYR A 352 -13.20 -22.43 0.97
N MET A 353 -13.09 -23.55 1.69
CA MET A 353 -12.70 -24.83 1.08
C MET A 353 -13.74 -25.34 0.09
N ASP A 354 -15.03 -25.19 0.40
CA ASP A 354 -16.12 -25.74 -0.40
C ASP A 354 -16.50 -24.89 -1.61
N HIS A 355 -16.35 -23.56 -1.51
CA HIS A 355 -16.84 -22.64 -2.54
C HIS A 355 -15.76 -21.83 -3.23
N VAL A 356 -14.66 -21.51 -2.55
CA VAL A 356 -13.59 -20.65 -3.10
C VAL A 356 -12.53 -21.50 -3.81
N ILE A 357 -12.04 -22.57 -3.18
CA ILE A 357 -11.02 -23.45 -3.78
C ILE A 357 -11.44 -24.01 -5.15
N PRO A 358 -12.68 -24.52 -5.35
CA PRO A 358 -13.11 -25.00 -6.66
C PRO A 358 -13.10 -23.90 -7.74
N LYS A 359 -13.53 -22.68 -7.40
CA LYS A 359 -13.51 -21.54 -8.31
C LYS A 359 -12.07 -21.15 -8.70
N ILE A 360 -11.14 -21.15 -7.75
CA ILE A 360 -9.71 -20.91 -8.03
C ILE A 360 -9.16 -21.97 -8.99
N LYS A 361 -9.46 -23.25 -8.74
CA LYS A 361 -9.02 -24.36 -9.60
C LYS A 361 -9.54 -24.18 -11.03
N LYS A 362 -10.82 -23.86 -11.17
CA LYS A 362 -11.46 -23.58 -12.47
C LYS A 362 -10.80 -22.40 -13.18
N ALA A 363 -10.62 -21.26 -12.51
CA ALA A 363 -10.00 -20.07 -13.09
C ALA A 363 -8.54 -20.30 -13.52
N LYS A 364 -7.77 -21.10 -12.76
CA LYS A 364 -6.41 -21.51 -13.14
C LYS A 364 -6.40 -22.37 -14.40
N GLU A 365 -7.34 -23.32 -14.49
CA GLU A 365 -7.45 -24.17 -15.68
C GLU A 365 -7.87 -23.35 -16.90
N GLU A 366 -8.82 -22.43 -16.77
CA GLU A 366 -9.22 -21.51 -17.85
C GLU A 366 -8.05 -20.64 -18.34
N LYS A 367 -7.26 -20.05 -17.41
CA LYS A 367 -6.04 -19.30 -17.78
C LYS A 367 -5.01 -20.18 -18.50
N LYS A 368 -4.83 -21.42 -18.05
CA LYS A 368 -3.92 -22.39 -18.70
C LYS A 368 -4.38 -22.73 -20.12
N GLN A 369 -5.67 -23.01 -20.30
CA GLN A 369 -6.25 -23.28 -21.62
C GLN A 369 -6.13 -22.08 -22.56
N GLN A 370 -6.32 -20.86 -22.05
CA GLN A 370 -6.13 -19.65 -22.82
C GLN A 370 -4.66 -19.46 -23.26
N ALA A 371 -3.70 -19.70 -22.36
CA ALA A 371 -2.28 -19.64 -22.70
C ALA A 371 -1.88 -20.68 -23.77
N ILE A 372 -2.44 -21.90 -23.68
CA ILE A 372 -2.24 -22.95 -24.69
C ILE A 372 -2.78 -22.50 -26.06
N ARG A 373 -3.97 -21.89 -26.11
CA ARG A 373 -4.57 -21.36 -27.36
C ARG A 373 -3.69 -20.28 -27.99
N VAL A 374 -3.23 -19.31 -27.20
CA VAL A 374 -2.34 -18.23 -27.68
C VAL A 374 -1.04 -18.80 -28.24
N LEU A 375 -0.45 -19.79 -27.55
CA LEU A 375 0.77 -20.45 -28.04
C LEU A 375 0.53 -21.22 -29.34
N ALA A 376 -0.59 -21.96 -29.43
CA ALA A 376 -0.95 -22.69 -30.64
C ALA A 376 -1.16 -21.76 -31.84
N ASP A 377 -1.80 -20.61 -31.64
CA ASP A 377 -1.98 -19.62 -32.69
C ASP A 377 -0.66 -18.98 -33.13
N ARG A 378 0.28 -18.73 -32.20
CA ARG A 378 1.63 -18.25 -32.54
C ARG A 378 2.39 -19.28 -33.39
N ILE A 379 2.35 -20.56 -33.01
CA ILE A 379 2.99 -21.65 -33.78
C ILE A 379 2.41 -21.72 -35.21
N ARG A 380 1.08 -21.61 -35.37
CA ARG A 380 0.43 -21.61 -36.69
C ARG A 380 0.88 -20.43 -37.56
N LEU A 381 1.04 -19.25 -36.97
CA LEU A 381 1.53 -18.06 -37.67
C LEU A 381 2.98 -18.22 -38.11
N GLU A 382 3.83 -18.81 -37.28
CA GLU A 382 5.23 -19.11 -37.62
C GLU A 382 5.33 -20.13 -38.75
N GLN A 383 4.55 -21.22 -38.69
CA GLN A 383 4.47 -22.21 -39.78
C GLN A 383 4.02 -21.57 -41.10
N ARG A 384 2.97 -20.73 -41.08
CA ARG A 384 2.53 -19.98 -42.26
C ARG A 384 3.62 -19.06 -42.83
N ARG A 385 4.41 -18.43 -41.95
CA ARG A 385 5.53 -17.57 -42.36
C ARG A 385 6.62 -18.40 -43.03
N GLU A 386 6.96 -19.57 -42.49
CA GLU A 386 7.93 -20.49 -43.11
C GLU A 386 7.44 -21.02 -44.46
N ASP A 387 6.18 -21.41 -44.57
CA ASP A 387 5.58 -21.84 -45.84
C ASP A 387 5.63 -20.73 -46.91
N LEU A 388 5.35 -19.49 -46.52
CA LEU A 388 5.48 -18.32 -47.41
C LEU A 388 6.93 -18.10 -47.86
N LEU A 389 7.90 -18.17 -46.93
CA LEU A 389 9.33 -18.03 -47.24
C LEU A 389 9.82 -19.16 -48.16
N ASN A 390 9.39 -20.39 -47.92
CA ASN A 390 9.72 -21.55 -48.73
C ASN A 390 9.12 -21.45 -50.14
N ASN A 391 7.88 -20.93 -50.27
CA ASN A 391 7.27 -20.67 -51.57
C ASN A 391 7.96 -19.55 -52.35
N ILE A 392 8.40 -18.48 -51.67
CA ILE A 392 9.22 -17.43 -52.28
C ILE A 392 10.54 -18.01 -52.81
N ASN A 393 11.23 -18.83 -52.01
CA ASN A 393 12.49 -19.47 -52.38
C ASN A 393 12.33 -20.49 -53.52
N ARG A 394 11.20 -21.22 -53.59
CA ARG A 394 10.91 -22.17 -54.67
C ARG A 394 10.51 -21.52 -55.99
N CYS A 395 9.89 -20.34 -55.97
CA CYS A 395 9.49 -19.64 -57.19
C CYS A 395 10.64 -18.90 -57.89
N GLY A 396 11.83 -18.78 -57.30
CA GLY A 396 13.00 -18.16 -57.95
C GLY A 396 12.86 -16.68 -58.30
N CYS A 397 11.78 -16.00 -57.89
CA CYS A 397 11.57 -14.58 -58.18
C CYS A 397 12.29 -13.71 -57.15
N VAL A 398 13.53 -13.37 -57.47
CA VAL A 398 14.20 -12.19 -56.94
C VAL A 398 13.53 -10.96 -57.57
N TYR A 399 12.84 -10.17 -56.73
CA TYR A 399 12.15 -8.90 -56.99
C TYR A 399 10.82 -8.90 -57.76
N CYS A 400 9.76 -8.50 -57.06
CA CYS A 400 8.93 -7.33 -57.41
C CYS A 400 7.97 -6.98 -56.25
N VAL A 401 8.47 -6.25 -55.26
CA VAL A 401 7.57 -5.42 -54.43
C VAL A 401 7.43 -4.08 -55.16
N HIS A 402 6.55 -4.03 -56.15
CA HIS A 402 6.06 -2.75 -56.66
C HIS A 402 4.88 -2.32 -55.80
N TYR A 403 5.13 -1.33 -54.95
CA TYR A 403 4.10 -0.48 -54.37
C TYR A 403 3.38 0.22 -55.54
N ARG A 404 2.11 -0.15 -55.82
CA ARG A 404 1.22 0.64 -56.67
C ARG A 404 0.21 1.36 -55.79
N PRO A 405 0.32 2.69 -55.63
CA PRO A 405 -0.82 3.52 -55.27
C PRO A 405 -1.63 3.83 -56.54
N THR A 406 -2.95 3.64 -56.49
CA THR A 406 -3.99 4.37 -57.27
C THR A 406 -5.33 3.68 -57.01
N GLU A 407 -6.26 4.34 -56.33
CA GLU A 407 -7.32 5.17 -56.95
C GLU A 407 -8.30 4.36 -57.80
N ASN A 408 -9.54 4.24 -57.34
CA ASN A 408 -10.69 4.76 -58.09
C ASN A 408 -11.99 4.59 -57.30
N GLY A 409 -12.75 5.69 -57.23
CA GLY A 409 -14.10 5.74 -56.69
C GLY A 409 -14.79 7.04 -57.06
N SER A 410 -14.89 7.33 -58.36
CA SER A 410 -15.76 8.38 -58.91
C SER A 410 -16.48 7.89 -60.16
N GLY A 411 -17.80 8.14 -60.21
CA GLY A 411 -18.72 7.91 -61.32
C GLY A 411 -19.83 6.92 -60.93
N ALA A 412 -21.12 7.25 -60.94
CA ALA A 412 -21.89 8.34 -61.57
C ALA A 412 -23.05 8.75 -60.67
#